data_AF-A0A935LKN3-F1
#
_entry.id   AF-A0A935LKN3-F1
#
_cell.length_a   1.000
_cell.length_b   1.000
_cell.length_c   1.000
_cell.angle_alpha   90.00
_cell.angle_beta   90.00
_cell.angle_gamma   90.00
#
_symmetry.space_group_name_H-M   'P 1'
#
loop_
_entity.id
_entity.type
_entity.pdbx_description
1 polymer ?
#
loop_
_entity_poly.entity_id
_entity_poly.type
_entity_poly.pdbx_seq_one_letter_code
_entity_poly.pdbx_strand_id
1 'polypeptide(L)'
;MHARLSLLLLILLAGASSSVLALQMPIYEGTAVLAAGQDEQDDGALRAALTNVLMKVSGDRSVTTDAGLGSVLGDARRIALTVTTRTLADGTRLLVANFDPGAVHDRLA
;
A
#
# COMPACT_ATOMS: atom_id res chain seq x y z
N MET A 1 49.63 -0.13 19.12
CA MET A 1 49.02 0.36 17.85
C MET A 1 47.81 -0.48 17.40
N HIS A 2 47.03 -1.09 18.30
CA HIS A 2 45.91 -1.98 17.92
C HIS A 2 44.52 -1.32 17.93
N ALA A 3 44.32 -0.27 18.73
CA ALA A 3 43.02 0.38 18.87
C ALA A 3 42.55 1.11 17.59
N ARG A 4 43.48 1.55 16.74
CA ARG A 4 43.14 2.22 15.47
C ARG A 4 42.64 1.25 14.40
N LEU A 5 43.11 0.00 14.42
CA LEU A 5 42.71 -1.03 13.45
C LEU A 5 41.28 -1.50 13.71
N SER A 6 40.90 -1.67 14.99
CA SER A 6 39.54 -2.04 15.39
C SER A 6 38.51 -0.95 15.09
N LEU A 7 38.88 0.33 15.22
CA LEU A 7 38.01 1.45 14.87
C LEU A 7 37.73 1.51 13.36
N LEU A 8 38.75 1.29 12.54
CA LEU A 8 38.62 1.22 11.08
C LEU A 8 37.73 0.05 10.64
N LEU A 9 37.85 -1.11 11.29
CA LEU A 9 37.02 -2.29 11.02
C LEU A 9 35.54 -2.05 11.37
N LEU A 10 35.27 -1.33 12.47
CA LEU A 10 33.91 -0.95 12.88
C LEU A 10 33.25 0.04 11.90
N ILE A 11 34.02 1.00 11.39
CA ILE A 11 33.53 1.97 10.39
C ILE A 11 33.26 1.27 9.05
N LEU A 12 34.11 0.31 8.65
CA LEU A 12 33.92 -0.45 7.42
C LEU A 12 32.68 -1.38 7.50
N LEU A 13 32.40 -1.95 8.67
CA LEU A 13 31.23 -2.81 8.89
C LEU A 13 29.91 -2.01 8.95
N ALA A 14 29.95 -0.79 9.49
CA ALA A 14 28.81 0.12 9.49
C ALA A 14 28.45 0.65 8.09
N GLY A 15 29.43 0.76 7.18
CA GLY A 15 29.22 1.17 5.80
C GLY A 15 28.59 0.10 4.89
N ALA A 16 28.69 -1.18 5.26
CA ALA A 16 28.21 -2.29 4.44
C ALA A 16 26.72 -2.64 4.65
N SER A 17 26.06 -2.08 5.68
CA SER A 17 24.67 -2.45 6.02
C SER A 17 23.61 -1.59 5.31
N SER A 18 24.01 -0.59 4.53
CA SER A 18 23.08 0.34 3.88
C SER A 18 22.97 0.05 2.40
N SER A 19 22.33 -1.07 2.02
CA SER A 19 21.62 -1.25 0.75
C SER A 19 21.08 -2.68 0.64
N VAL A 20 20.18 -3.07 1.54
CA VAL A 20 19.16 -4.03 1.12
C VAL A 20 18.22 -3.21 0.23
N LEU A 21 18.62 -3.03 -1.03
CA LEU A 21 17.68 -2.83 -2.14
C LEU A 21 16.89 -4.14 -2.23
N ALA A 22 15.99 -4.32 -1.28
CA ALA A 22 14.88 -5.22 -1.48
C ALA A 22 14.27 -4.78 -2.80
N LEU A 23 14.24 -5.70 -3.75
CA LEU A 23 13.46 -5.59 -4.97
C LEU A 23 12.01 -5.34 -4.51
N GLN A 24 11.67 -4.08 -4.24
CA GLN A 24 10.35 -3.70 -3.77
C GLN A 24 9.44 -3.94 -4.96
N MET A 25 8.80 -5.10 -4.99
CA MET A 25 7.60 -5.29 -5.80
C MET A 25 6.72 -4.06 -5.57
N PRO A 26 6.25 -3.38 -6.63
CA PRO A 26 5.57 -2.10 -6.51
C PRO A 26 4.24 -2.32 -5.79
N ILE A 27 4.19 -2.19 -4.47
CA ILE A 27 2.96 -2.34 -3.69
C ILE A 27 2.04 -1.18 -4.04
N TYR A 28 0.79 -1.48 -4.43
CA TYR A 28 -0.18 -0.44 -4.72
C TYR A 28 -0.93 -0.03 -3.46
N GLU A 29 -0.62 1.17 -2.96
CA GLU A 29 -1.27 1.76 -1.79
C GLU A 29 -2.53 2.56 -2.19
N GLY A 30 -3.67 2.13 -1.64
CA GLY A 30 -4.96 2.79 -1.71
C GLY A 30 -5.35 3.37 -0.37
N THR A 31 -5.98 4.53 -0.39
CA THR A 31 -6.53 5.17 0.81
C THR A 31 -7.99 5.56 0.61
N ALA A 32 -8.76 5.48 1.69
CA ALA A 32 -10.14 5.95 1.75
C ALA A 32 -10.44 6.54 3.12
N VAL A 33 -11.34 7.53 3.18
CA VAL A 33 -11.79 8.11 4.45
C VAL A 33 -12.71 7.11 5.15
N LEU A 34 -12.48 6.88 6.43
CA LEU A 34 -13.38 6.10 7.29
C LEU A 34 -14.43 7.03 7.90
N ALA A 35 -15.70 6.61 7.85
CA ALA A 35 -16.75 7.33 8.58
C ALA A 35 -16.60 7.13 10.10
N ALA A 36 -17.26 8.00 10.86
CA ALA A 36 -17.24 7.92 12.32
C ALA A 36 -17.78 6.55 12.79
N GLY A 37 -17.00 5.87 13.65
CA GLY A 37 -17.34 4.55 14.17
C GLY A 37 -16.92 3.36 13.28
N GLN A 38 -16.39 3.59 12.08
CA GLN A 38 -15.83 2.55 11.22
C GLN A 38 -14.35 2.28 11.54
N ASP A 39 -13.85 1.13 11.09
CA ASP A 39 -12.47 0.67 11.27
C ASP A 39 -11.95 -0.04 10.00
N GLU A 40 -10.78 -0.68 10.09
CA GLU A 40 -10.17 -1.44 8.97
C GLU A 40 -11.01 -2.62 8.45
N GLN A 41 -12.12 -3.00 9.10
CA GLN A 41 -13.05 -4.00 8.60
C GLN A 41 -14.13 -3.42 7.70
N ASP A 42 -14.15 -2.10 7.49
CA ASP A 42 -15.15 -1.48 6.62
C ASP A 42 -14.91 -1.82 5.14
N ASP A 43 -15.73 -2.72 4.61
CA ASP A 43 -15.67 -3.15 3.22
C ASP A 43 -15.95 -2.00 2.24
N GLY A 44 -16.74 -1.00 2.62
CA GLY A 44 -17.01 0.18 1.79
C GLY A 44 -15.76 1.02 1.56
N ALA A 45 -15.05 1.36 2.64
CA ALA A 45 -13.80 2.08 2.62
C ALA A 45 -12.69 1.27 1.93
N LEU A 46 -12.65 -0.05 2.12
CA LEU A 46 -11.69 -0.92 1.43
C LEU A 46 -11.92 -0.94 -0.09
N ARG A 47 -13.18 -1.04 -0.54
CA ARG A 47 -13.53 -0.94 -1.96
C ARG A 47 -13.16 0.42 -2.53
N ALA A 48 -13.44 1.50 -1.82
CA ALA A 48 -13.06 2.85 -2.23
C ALA A 48 -11.52 3.00 -2.35
N ALA A 49 -10.76 2.42 -1.43
CA ALA A 49 -9.30 2.39 -1.50
C ALA A 49 -8.80 1.64 -2.75
N LEU A 50 -9.42 0.50 -3.09
CA LEU A 50 -9.12 -0.24 -4.32
C LEU A 50 -9.48 0.54 -5.58
N THR A 51 -10.65 1.19 -5.62
CA THR A 51 -11.04 2.07 -6.74
C THR A 51 -10.02 3.18 -6.97
N ASN A 52 -9.53 3.80 -5.89
CA ASN A 52 -8.48 4.82 -5.98
C ASN A 52 -7.17 4.26 -6.55
N VAL A 53 -6.81 3.01 -6.23
CA VAL A 53 -5.66 2.35 -6.84
C VAL A 53 -5.89 2.08 -8.32
N LEU A 54 -7.03 1.52 -8.69
CA LEU A 54 -7.34 1.22 -10.09
C LEU A 54 -7.32 2.49 -10.97
N MET A 55 -7.85 3.62 -10.48
CA MET A 55 -7.74 4.91 -11.17
C MET A 55 -6.29 5.38 -11.30
N LYS A 56 -5.48 5.26 -10.23
CA LYS A 56 -4.06 5.65 -10.27
C LYS A 56 -3.25 4.81 -11.25
N VAL A 57 -3.50 3.50 -11.30
CA VAL A 57 -2.75 2.54 -12.12
C VAL A 57 -3.17 2.62 -13.59
N SER A 58 -4.47 2.69 -13.87
CA SER A 58 -4.98 2.81 -15.25
C SER A 58 -4.78 4.20 -15.86
N GLY A 59 -4.72 5.24 -15.03
CA GLY A 59 -4.78 6.64 -15.49
C GLY A 59 -6.16 7.07 -15.98
N ASP A 60 -7.19 6.22 -15.86
CA ASP A 60 -8.54 6.47 -16.34
C ASP A 60 -9.53 6.61 -15.16
N ARG A 61 -10.25 7.73 -15.14
CA ARG A 61 -11.31 7.99 -14.15
C ARG A 61 -12.61 7.25 -14.47
N SER A 62 -12.78 6.84 -15.73
CA SER A 62 -13.96 6.11 -16.21
C SER A 62 -14.05 4.71 -15.65
N VAL A 63 -12.96 4.18 -15.07
CA VAL A 63 -12.96 2.91 -14.32
C VAL A 63 -14.05 2.88 -13.26
N THR A 64 -14.34 4.02 -12.61
CA THR A 64 -15.40 4.14 -11.59
C THR A 64 -16.82 3.90 -12.12
N THR A 65 -17.01 4.03 -13.44
CA THR A 65 -18.30 3.84 -14.12
C THR A 65 -18.37 2.53 -14.90
N ASP A 66 -17.30 1.73 -14.87
CA ASP A 66 -17.25 0.44 -15.53
C ASP A 66 -18.24 -0.56 -14.89
N ALA A 67 -19.04 -1.22 -15.71
CA ALA A 67 -20.07 -2.15 -15.24
C ALA A 67 -19.49 -3.43 -14.61
N GLY A 68 -18.25 -3.81 -14.96
CA GLY A 68 -17.52 -4.94 -14.38
C GLY A 68 -16.83 -4.61 -13.05
N LEU A 69 -16.65 -3.33 -12.73
CA LEU A 69 -15.97 -2.88 -11.50
C LEU A 69 -16.62 -3.45 -10.24
N GLY A 70 -17.94 -3.60 -10.20
CA GLY A 70 -18.65 -4.14 -9.04
C GLY A 70 -18.16 -5.54 -8.63
N SER A 71 -17.90 -6.42 -9.60
CA SER A 71 -17.33 -7.76 -9.33
C SER A 71 -15.87 -7.66 -8.87
N VAL A 72 -15.11 -6.73 -9.44
CA VAL A 72 -13.70 -6.51 -9.07
C VAL A 72 -13.59 -6.05 -7.61
N LEU A 73 -14.45 -5.12 -7.21
CA LEU A 73 -14.51 -4.58 -5.85
C LEU A 73 -15.00 -5.61 -4.82
N GLY A 74 -15.80 -6.59 -5.25
CA GLY A 74 -16.21 -7.71 -4.38
C GLY A 74 -15.04 -8.52 -3.82
N ASP A 75 -13.90 -8.54 -4.54
CA ASP A 75 -12.70 -9.26 -4.13
C ASP A 75 -11.65 -8.39 -3.41
N ALA A 76 -11.95 -7.11 -3.12
CA ALA A 76 -10.97 -6.17 -2.56
C ALA A 76 -10.26 -6.72 -1.31
N ARG A 77 -10.99 -7.43 -0.44
CA ARG A 77 -10.45 -8.10 0.75
C ARG A 77 -9.48 -9.23 0.44
N ARG A 78 -9.72 -9.97 -0.64
CA ARG A 78 -8.90 -11.13 -1.05
C ARG A 78 -7.55 -10.69 -1.60
N ILE A 79 -7.52 -9.55 -2.29
CA ILE A 79 -6.31 -9.02 -2.94
C ILE A 79 -5.57 -7.97 -2.11
N ALA A 80 -6.12 -7.59 -0.95
CA ALA A 80 -5.45 -6.74 0.01
C ALA A 80 -4.37 -7.54 0.77
N LEU A 81 -3.12 -7.08 0.69
CA LEU A 81 -1.99 -7.61 1.43
C LEU A 81 -2.00 -7.14 2.89
N THR A 82 -2.34 -5.88 3.11
CA THR A 82 -2.49 -5.30 4.45
C THR A 82 -3.60 -4.27 4.45
N VAL A 83 -4.37 -4.19 5.53
CA VAL A 83 -5.35 -3.11 5.76
C VAL A 83 -5.09 -2.54 7.15
N THR A 84 -4.93 -1.23 7.24
CA THR A 84 -4.63 -0.53 8.49
C THR A 84 -5.41 0.78 8.56
N THR A 85 -5.62 1.26 9.78
CA THR A 85 -6.17 2.60 10.00
C THR A 85 -5.04 3.60 10.27
N ARG A 86 -5.08 4.77 9.60
CA ARG A 86 -4.19 5.91 9.86
C ARG A 86 -5.03 7.13 10.26
N THR A 87 -4.70 7.75 11.38
CA THR A 87 -5.30 9.02 11.80
C THR A 87 -4.40 10.18 11.36
N LEU A 88 -4.99 11.16 10.67
CA LEU A 88 -4.33 12.39 10.26
C LEU A 88 -4.31 13.43 11.40
N ALA A 89 -3.50 14.49 11.23
CA ALA A 89 -3.34 15.55 12.24
C ALA A 89 -4.63 16.34 12.52
N ASP A 90 -5.58 16.35 11.57
CA ASP A 90 -6.89 16.98 11.69
C ASP A 90 -7.95 16.08 12.35
N GLY A 91 -7.57 14.86 12.77
CA GLY A 91 -8.48 13.87 13.36
C GLY A 91 -9.19 12.99 12.32
N THR A 92 -9.01 13.23 11.02
CA THR A 92 -9.57 12.38 9.97
C THR A 92 -8.95 10.99 10.03
N ARG A 93 -9.79 9.95 10.03
CA ARG A 93 -9.35 8.55 9.97
C ARG A 93 -9.38 8.06 8.54
N LEU A 94 -8.28 7.45 8.10
CA LEU A 94 -8.13 6.84 6.80
C LEU A 94 -7.97 5.33 6.95
N LEU A 95 -8.63 4.58 6.07
CA LEU A 95 -8.26 3.21 5.76
C LEU A 95 -7.12 3.27 4.74
N VAL A 96 -6.02 2.59 5.05
CA VAL A 96 -4.86 2.42 4.18
C VAL A 96 -4.74 0.94 3.85
N ALA A 97 -4.90 0.62 2.57
CA ALA A 97 -4.83 -0.74 2.06
C ALA A 97 -3.71 -0.87 1.03
N ASN A 98 -2.89 -1.91 1.19
CA ASN A 98 -1.90 -2.31 0.21
C ASN A 98 -2.47 -3.48 -0.60
N PHE A 99 -2.42 -3.38 -1.92
CA PHE A 99 -2.96 -4.40 -2.81
C PHE A 99 -1.85 -5.12 -3.58
N ASP A 100 -2.11 -6.39 -3.89
CA ASP A 100 -1.24 -7.19 -4.74
C ASP A 100 -1.18 -6.60 -6.17
N PRO A 101 0.01 -6.30 -6.71
CA PRO A 101 0.11 -5.61 -8.00
C PRO A 101 -0.31 -6.48 -9.18
N GLY A 102 -0.04 -7.78 -9.12
CA GLY A 102 -0.45 -8.74 -10.15
C GLY A 102 -1.96 -8.87 -10.20
N ALA A 103 -2.59 -9.04 -9.03
CA ALA A 103 -4.03 -9.12 -8.90
C ALA A 103 -4.73 -7.82 -9.32
N VAL A 104 -4.12 -6.65 -9.13
CA VAL A 104 -4.67 -5.38 -9.64
C VAL A 104 -4.55 -5.32 -11.16
N HIS A 105 -3.44 -5.75 -11.74
CA HIS A 105 -3.22 -5.71 -13.19
C HIS A 105 -4.15 -6.69 -13.94
N ASP A 106 -4.36 -7.89 -13.39
CA ASP A 106 -5.31 -8.89 -13.93
C ASP A 106 -6.75 -8.36 -14.02
N ARG A 107 -7.10 -7.34 -13.24
CA ARG A 107 -8.43 -6.72 -13.24
C ARG A 107 -8.55 -5.53 -14.18
N LEU A 108 -7.43 -5.06 -14.72
CA LEU A 108 -7.35 -4.01 -15.73
C LEU A 108 -7.13 -4.56 -17.14
N ALA A 109 -6.74 -5.83 -17.26
CA ALA A 109 -6.54 -6.54 -18.53
C ALA A 109 -7.88 -7.00 -19.15
#